data_AF-A0A8J3ADJ5-F1
#
_entry.id   AF-A0A8J3ADJ5-F1
#
_cell.length_a   1.000
_cell.length_b   1.000
_cell.length_c   1.000
_cell.angle_alpha   90.00
_cell.angle_beta   90.00
_cell.angle_gamma   90.00
#
_symmetry.space_group_name_H-M   'P 1'
#
loop_
_entity.id
_entity.type
_entity.pdbx_description
1 polymer ?
#
loop_
_entity_poly.entity_id
_entity_poly.type
_entity_poly.pdbx_seq_one_letter_code
_entity_poly.pdbx_strand_id
1 'polypeptide(L)'
;MPGSRRAVPDHLDAAQCARLRWLLEDPDHWVRRNRWERFLLQGDESVVVRTDSLTSDQRAAALAWLRQQRHRLHAALEGGRRAPEGWLEAFPLYDRLGGEFGHLTARR
;
A
#
# COMPACT_ATOMS: atom_id res chain seq x y z
N MET A 1 -17.61 17.93 1.27
CA MET A 1 -17.48 16.44 1.32
C MET A 1 -16.04 16.10 1.70
N PRO A 2 -15.69 16.01 3.00
CA PRO A 2 -14.30 15.95 3.42
C PRO A 2 -13.75 14.51 3.44
N GLY A 3 -12.51 14.33 2.93
CA GLY A 3 -11.52 13.46 3.58
C GLY A 3 -11.29 12.03 3.08
N SER A 4 -12.32 11.22 2.85
CA SER A 4 -12.13 9.74 2.84
C SER A 4 -11.55 9.14 1.54
N ARG A 5 -11.66 9.81 0.38
CA ARG A 5 -11.24 9.28 -0.95
C ARG A 5 -9.72 9.01 -1.12
N ARG A 6 -8.93 9.15 -0.07
CA ARG A 6 -7.47 9.27 -0.15
C ARG A 6 -6.71 8.41 0.86
N ALA A 7 -7.44 7.58 1.61
CA ALA A 7 -6.91 6.77 2.71
C ALA A 7 -7.56 5.39 2.75
N VAL A 8 -6.87 4.45 3.39
CA VAL A 8 -7.41 3.11 3.67
C VAL A 8 -8.52 3.22 4.70
N PRO A 9 -9.69 2.59 4.51
CA PRO A 9 -10.73 2.52 5.54
C PRO A 9 -10.21 1.83 6.79
N ASP A 10 -10.59 2.34 7.97
CA ASP A 10 -10.16 1.75 9.26
C ASP A 10 -10.84 0.39 9.54
N HIS A 11 -11.97 0.12 8.88
CA HIS A 11 -12.72 -1.11 9.03
C HIS A 11 -12.98 -1.71 7.65
N LEU A 12 -12.56 -2.96 7.48
CA LEU A 12 -12.74 -3.77 6.29
C LEU A 12 -13.38 -5.10 6.69
N ASP A 13 -14.25 -5.65 5.84
CA ASP A 13 -14.74 -7.02 6.02
C ASP A 13 -13.65 -8.05 5.67
N ALA A 14 -13.90 -9.34 5.95
CA ALA A 14 -12.92 -10.40 5.72
C ALA A 14 -12.43 -10.49 4.26
N ALA A 15 -13.31 -10.28 3.27
CA ALA A 15 -12.95 -10.34 1.85
C ALA A 15 -12.16 -9.10 1.41
N GLN A 16 -12.45 -7.95 2.00
CA GLN A 16 -11.72 -6.71 1.79
C GLN A 16 -10.32 -6.77 2.43
N CYS A 17 -10.21 -7.33 3.64
CA CYS A 17 -8.93 -7.60 4.29
C CYS A 17 -8.07 -8.57 3.47
N ALA A 18 -8.66 -9.64 2.92
CA ALA A 18 -7.94 -10.58 2.06
C ALA A 18 -7.35 -9.89 0.82
N ARG A 19 -8.11 -9.00 0.16
CA ARG A 19 -7.63 -8.20 -0.97
C ARG A 19 -6.53 -7.22 -0.58
N LEU A 20 -6.69 -6.54 0.55
CA LEU A 20 -5.65 -5.65 1.07
C LEU A 20 -4.37 -6.42 1.36
N ARG A 21 -4.48 -7.57 2.01
CA ARG A 21 -3.34 -8.42 2.35
C ARG A 21 -2.65 -8.95 1.11
N TRP A 22 -3.41 -9.47 0.15
CA TRP A 22 -2.89 -9.86 -1.16
C TRP A 22 -2.11 -8.72 -1.82
N LEU A 23 -2.65 -7.50 -1.82
CA LEU A 23 -1.97 -6.36 -2.44
C LEU A 23 -0.63 -6.02 -1.75
N LEU A 24 -0.53 -6.16 -0.42
CA LEU A 24 0.73 -5.90 0.29
C LEU A 24 1.74 -7.06 0.16
N GLU A 25 1.25 -8.29 0.06
CA GLU A 25 2.07 -9.50 -0.09
C GLU A 25 2.52 -9.75 -1.53
N ASP A 26 1.82 -9.19 -2.53
CA ASP A 26 2.16 -9.28 -3.94
C ASP A 26 3.03 -8.08 -4.39
N PRO A 27 4.34 -8.28 -4.63
CA PRO A 27 5.22 -7.19 -5.03
C PRO A 27 4.93 -6.69 -6.45
N ASP A 28 4.35 -7.51 -7.33
CA ASP A 28 4.22 -7.18 -8.75
C ASP A 28 3.01 -6.30 -9.04
N HIS A 29 2.09 -6.15 -8.10
CA HIS A 29 0.84 -5.44 -8.29
C HIS A 29 0.67 -4.27 -7.35
N TRP A 30 0.14 -3.17 -7.90
CA TRP A 30 -0.14 -1.95 -7.15
C TRP A 30 -1.47 -1.34 -7.58
N VAL A 31 -2.12 -0.65 -6.66
CA VAL A 31 -3.29 0.17 -6.95
C VAL A 31 -2.95 1.62 -6.65
N ARG A 32 -3.23 2.53 -7.59
CA ARG A 32 -3.01 3.97 -7.37
C ARG A 32 -3.93 4.48 -6.28
N ARG A 33 -3.44 5.38 -5.42
CA ARG A 33 -4.15 5.97 -4.27
C ARG A 33 -5.64 6.30 -4.52
N ASN A 34 -5.96 6.92 -5.66
CA ASN A 34 -7.32 7.35 -6.00
C ASN A 34 -8.25 6.21 -6.47
N ARG A 35 -7.73 4.98 -6.59
CA ARG A 35 -8.44 3.79 -7.04
C ARG A 35 -8.52 2.70 -5.96
N TRP A 36 -7.90 2.91 -4.80
CA TRP A 36 -7.93 1.96 -3.68
C TRP A 36 -9.35 1.62 -3.24
N GLU A 37 -10.27 2.57 -3.23
CA GLU A 37 -11.68 2.30 -2.88
C GLU A 37 -12.35 1.34 -3.88
N ARG A 38 -12.09 1.50 -5.18
CA ARG A 38 -12.63 0.59 -6.21
C ARG A 38 -12.07 -0.82 -6.05
N PHE A 39 -10.76 -0.94 -5.84
CA PHE A 39 -10.15 -2.24 -5.61
C PHE A 39 -10.60 -2.88 -4.28
N LEU A 40 -10.50 -2.15 -3.17
CA LEU A 40 -10.74 -2.66 -1.83
C LEU A 40 -12.20 -2.81 -1.47
N LEU A 41 -13.11 -1.95 -1.93
CA LEU A 41 -14.54 -2.08 -1.60
C LEU A 41 -15.32 -2.81 -2.71
N GLN A 42 -14.99 -2.54 -3.96
CA GLN A 42 -15.78 -3.04 -5.10
C GLN A 42 -15.17 -4.28 -5.77
N GLY A 43 -13.93 -4.66 -5.41
CA GLY A 43 -13.25 -5.81 -6.00
C GLY A 43 -12.87 -5.57 -7.46
N ASP A 44 -12.78 -4.31 -7.88
CA ASP A 44 -12.50 -3.95 -9.26
C ASP A 44 -11.01 -4.18 -9.58
N GLU A 45 -10.68 -5.32 -10.17
CA GLU A 45 -9.31 -5.67 -10.54
C GLU A 45 -8.78 -4.82 -11.72
N SER A 46 -9.64 -4.12 -12.45
CA SER A 46 -9.25 -3.32 -13.61
C SER A 46 -8.37 -2.11 -13.24
N VAL A 47 -8.27 -1.77 -11.95
CA VAL A 47 -7.44 -0.66 -11.45
C VAL A 47 -6.08 -1.10 -10.93
N VAL A 48 -5.83 -2.42 -10.91
CA VAL A 48 -4.55 -3.01 -10.54
C VAL A 48 -3.58 -2.83 -11.70
N VAL A 49 -2.37 -2.36 -11.40
CA VAL A 49 -1.30 -2.17 -12.38
C VAL A 49 -0.04 -2.86 -11.93
N ARG A 50 0.83 -3.22 -12.89
CA ARG A 50 2.14 -3.79 -12.57
C ARG A 50 3.04 -2.74 -11.92
N THR A 51 3.76 -3.09 -10.86
CA THR A 51 4.73 -2.17 -10.22
C THR A 51 5.87 -1.77 -11.15
N ASP A 52 6.22 -2.60 -12.13
CA ASP A 52 7.18 -2.28 -13.20
C ASP A 52 6.69 -1.22 -14.20
N SER A 53 5.38 -0.98 -14.28
CA SER A 53 4.81 0.07 -15.13
C SER A 53 4.84 1.45 -14.47
N LEU A 54 5.23 1.53 -13.19
CA LEU A 54 5.29 2.77 -12.44
C LEU A 54 6.61 3.48 -12.69
N THR A 55 6.55 4.80 -12.93
CA THR A 55 7.75 5.65 -12.95
C THR A 55 8.37 5.76 -11.55
N SER A 56 9.63 6.16 -11.45
CA SER A 56 10.30 6.34 -10.16
C SER A 56 9.57 7.35 -9.26
N ASP A 57 9.04 8.46 -9.80
CA ASP A 57 8.18 9.39 -9.07
C ASP A 57 6.89 8.74 -8.54
N GLN A 58 6.26 7.88 -9.35
CA GLN A 58 5.05 7.17 -8.95
C GLN A 58 5.33 6.16 -7.83
N ARG A 59 6.49 5.48 -7.89
CA ARG A 59 6.96 4.57 -6.83
C ARG A 59 7.25 5.34 -5.54
N ALA A 60 7.95 6.47 -5.63
CA ALA A 60 8.23 7.33 -4.48
C ALA A 60 6.93 7.86 -3.83
N ALA A 61 5.97 8.30 -4.65
CA ALA A 61 4.66 8.75 -4.17
C ALA A 61 3.85 7.60 -3.54
N ALA A 62 3.89 6.39 -4.12
CA ALA A 62 3.25 5.20 -3.57
C ALA A 62 3.85 4.84 -2.20
N LEU A 63 5.18 4.83 -2.09
CA LEU A 63 5.89 4.54 -0.85
C LEU A 63 5.59 5.56 0.24
N ALA A 64 5.65 6.86 -0.10
CA ALA A 64 5.30 7.94 0.83
C ALA A 64 3.85 7.82 1.32
N TRP A 65 2.94 7.42 0.44
CA TRP A 65 1.55 7.21 0.80
C TRP A 65 1.37 5.97 1.70
N LEU A 66 2.00 4.84 1.40
CA LEU A 66 1.98 3.64 2.26
C LEU A 66 2.48 3.98 3.67
N ARG A 67 3.58 4.73 3.78
CA ARG A 67 4.11 5.20 5.07
C ARG A 67 3.09 6.05 5.84
N GLN A 68 2.38 6.96 5.16
CA GLN A 68 1.30 7.75 5.77
C GLN A 68 0.13 6.88 6.23
N GLN A 69 -0.15 5.77 5.53
CA GLN A 69 -1.25 4.87 5.84
C GLN A 69 -0.87 3.72 6.78
N ARG A 70 0.40 3.59 7.20
CA ARG A 70 0.93 2.48 7.99
C ARG A 70 0.00 2.05 9.13
N HIS A 71 -0.43 2.99 9.96
CA HIS A 71 -1.26 2.67 11.13
C HIS A 71 -2.69 2.26 10.75
N ARG A 72 -3.24 2.79 9.65
CA ARG A 72 -4.57 2.41 9.14
C ARG A 72 -4.55 1.05 8.48
N LEU A 73 -3.51 0.77 7.68
CA LEU A 73 -3.27 -0.55 7.09
C LEU A 73 -3.20 -1.62 8.19
N HIS A 74 -2.44 -1.35 9.26
CA HIS A 74 -2.37 -2.24 10.41
C HIS A 74 -3.69 -2.36 11.16
N ALA A 75 -4.41 -1.26 11.39
CA ALA A 75 -5.72 -1.31 12.04
C ALA A 75 -6.71 -2.16 11.25
N ALA A 76 -6.72 -2.02 9.92
CA ALA A 76 -7.58 -2.79 9.03
C ALA A 76 -7.22 -4.28 8.99
N LEU A 77 -5.93 -4.63 8.99
CA LEU A 77 -5.48 -6.02 8.86
C LEU A 77 -5.37 -6.77 10.19
N GLU A 78 -4.85 -6.12 11.23
CA GLU A 78 -4.46 -6.74 12.49
C GLU A 78 -5.33 -6.27 13.67
N GLY A 79 -6.25 -5.31 13.45
CA GLY A 79 -7.16 -4.81 14.49
C GLY A 79 -6.52 -3.86 15.53
N GLY A 80 -5.23 -3.54 15.40
CA GLY A 80 -4.50 -2.67 16.34
C GLY A 80 -4.37 -1.22 15.89
N ARG A 81 -4.52 -0.26 16.81
CA ARG A 81 -4.48 1.21 16.51
C ARG A 81 -3.13 1.72 16.02
N ARG A 82 -2.02 1.02 16.28
CA ARG A 82 -0.67 1.45 15.93
C ARG A 82 0.15 0.27 15.44
N ALA A 83 0.52 0.31 14.16
CA ALA A 83 1.53 -0.57 13.59
C ALA A 83 2.86 -0.50 14.36
N PRO A 84 3.52 -1.64 14.63
CA PRO A 84 4.88 -1.67 15.13
C PRO A 84 5.88 -1.11 14.10
N GLU A 85 7.08 -0.78 14.58
CA GLU A 85 8.17 -0.38 13.70
C GLU A 85 8.59 -1.53 12.79
N GLY A 86 8.92 -1.24 11.52
CA GLY A 86 9.27 -2.26 10.53
C GLY A 86 8.08 -3.08 9.98
N TRP A 87 6.85 -2.89 10.51
CA TRP A 87 5.69 -3.67 10.07
C TRP A 87 5.38 -3.51 8.59
N LEU A 88 5.43 -2.27 8.09
CA LEU A 88 5.13 -2.01 6.69
C LEU A 88 6.30 -2.45 5.80
N GLU A 89 7.52 -2.28 6.30
CA GLU A 89 8.78 -2.65 5.67
C GLU A 89 8.92 -4.17 5.47
N ALA A 90 8.20 -4.97 6.27
CA ALA A 90 8.18 -6.42 6.16
C ALA A 90 7.39 -6.94 4.93
N PHE A 91 6.58 -6.09 4.28
CA PHE A 91 5.79 -6.49 3.13
C PHE A 91 6.61 -6.44 1.81
N PRO A 92 6.55 -7.49 0.97
CA PRO A 92 7.25 -7.52 -0.32
C PRO A 92 6.97 -6.31 -1.22
N LEU A 93 5.72 -5.83 -1.23
CA LEU A 93 5.35 -4.64 -2.01
C LEU A 93 6.14 -3.40 -1.58
N TYR A 94 6.41 -3.22 -0.28
CA TYR A 94 7.16 -2.07 0.21
C TYR A 94 8.59 -2.08 -0.33
N ASP A 95 9.25 -3.24 -0.28
CA ASP A 95 10.58 -3.43 -0.85
C ASP A 95 10.57 -3.16 -2.35
N ARG A 96 9.60 -3.73 -3.08
CA ARG A 96 9.50 -3.56 -4.54
C ARG A 96 9.29 -2.11 -4.97
N LEU A 97 8.48 -1.35 -4.23
CA LEU A 97 8.30 0.09 -4.46
C LEU A 97 9.52 0.91 -4.01
N GLY A 98 10.29 0.42 -3.04
CA GLY A 98 11.51 1.02 -2.53
C GLY A 98 12.79 0.67 -3.29
N GLY A 99 12.77 -0.37 -4.13
CA GLY A 99 13.94 -1.05 -4.72
C GLY A 99 14.85 -0.21 -5.63
N GLU A 100 14.48 1.03 -5.97
CA GLU A 100 15.40 1.98 -6.63
C GLU A 100 16.06 2.99 -5.68
N PHE A 101 15.56 3.11 -4.44
CA PHE A 101 16.12 4.02 -3.43
C PHE A 101 17.13 3.34 -2.49
N GLY A 102 17.28 2.02 -2.56
CA GLY A 102 18.23 1.25 -1.73
C GLY A 102 19.71 1.37 -2.13
N HIS A 103 20.02 1.89 -3.33
CA HIS A 103 21.40 1.99 -3.82
C HIS A 103 22.05 3.38 -3.65
N LEU A 104 21.32 4.40 -3.18
CA LEU A 104 21.85 5.77 -3.07
C LEU A 104 22.33 6.17 -1.65
N THR A 105 22.22 5.31 -0.64
CA THR A 105 22.66 5.61 0.73
C THR A 105 23.84 4.76 1.23
N ALA A 106 24.46 3.93 0.38
CA ALA A 106 25.65 3.14 0.71
C ALA A 106 26.95 3.67 0.05
N ARG A 107 27.12 5.00 -0.01
CA ARG A 107 28.43 5.64 -0.21
C ARG A 107 28.61 6.80 0.76
N ARG A 108 29.11 6.50 1.96
CA ARG A 108 30.10 7.32 2.65
C ARG A 108 30.75 6.54 3.78
#